data_AF-A0A9E4KEG1-F1
#
_entry.id   AF-A0A9E4KEG1-F1
#
_cell.length_a   1.000
_cell.length_b   1.000
_cell.length_c   1.000
_cell.angle_alpha   90.00
_cell.angle_beta   90.00
_cell.angle_gamma   90.00
#
_symmetry.space_group_name_H-M   'P 1'
#
loop_
_entity.id
_entity.type
_entity.pdbx_description
1 polymer ?
#
loop_
_entity_poly.entity_id
_entity_poly.type
_entity_poly.pdbx_seq_one_letter_code
_entity_poly.pdbx_strand_id
1 'polypeptide(L)'
;MIKFLKSIGTKRAALLIGLSLAFALLLGLFWDDESSEYAEISHNMLQLKKLDARLDRDMLRIASFLMVQYDPLVMTTNNLREMKTKIDLLIDQHDQQLKDLFSTYWQGMDEKLILLEKIKFQAALVRNGIHYLPIIADELKESEPRLYEDILVLINQLYTYHLFSADSQFTEVKRNLEELKQQKLEVAESQSLLDQVLFHIDSDLHGLAKLDLLKRRYLAI
;
A
#
# COMPACT_ATOMS: atom_id res chain seq x y z
N MET A 1 0.04 59.17 60.85
CA MET A 1 -0.21 59.01 59.39
C MET A 1 0.71 57.99 58.71
N ILE A 2 2.02 57.95 59.01
CA ILE A 2 3.01 57.04 58.37
C ILE A 2 2.77 55.53 58.65
N LYS A 3 2.29 55.15 59.85
CA LYS A 3 1.98 53.74 60.18
C LYS A 3 0.77 53.17 59.40
N PHE A 4 -0.17 54.01 58.98
CA PHE A 4 -1.39 53.60 58.28
C PHE A 4 -1.11 53.30 56.79
N LEU A 5 -0.28 54.11 56.14
CA LEU A 5 0.19 53.84 54.77
C LEU A 5 1.08 52.58 54.68
N LYS A 6 1.91 52.31 55.69
CA LYS A 6 2.74 51.09 55.75
C LYS A 6 1.90 49.82 55.90
N SER A 7 0.79 49.88 56.65
CA SER A 7 -0.16 48.76 56.81
C SER A 7 -0.97 48.47 55.54
N ILE A 8 -1.30 49.49 54.74
CA ILE A 8 -1.97 49.32 53.45
C ILE A 8 -1.03 48.65 52.43
N GLY A 9 0.26 49.01 52.45
CA GLY A 9 1.29 48.39 51.61
C GLY A 9 1.50 46.91 51.93
N THR A 10 1.55 46.53 53.21
CA THR A 10 1.72 45.13 53.61
C THR A 10 0.51 44.25 53.31
N LYS A 11 -0.72 44.79 53.44
CA LYS A 11 -1.95 44.06 53.07
C LYS A 11 -2.06 43.82 51.57
N ARG A 12 -1.65 44.80 50.74
CA ARG A 12 -1.60 44.65 49.27
C ARG A 12 -0.52 43.66 48.85
N ALA A 13 0.65 43.68 49.50
CA ALA A 13 1.69 42.69 49.26
C ALA A 13 1.25 41.27 49.63
N ALA A 14 0.57 41.09 50.77
CA ALA A 14 0.01 39.79 51.18
C ALA A 14 -1.06 39.29 50.20
N LEU A 15 -1.93 40.18 49.70
CA LEU A 15 -2.92 39.84 48.67
C LEU A 15 -2.27 39.41 47.36
N LEU A 16 -1.25 40.13 46.88
CA LEU A 16 -0.54 39.78 45.65
C LEU A 16 0.20 38.44 45.78
N ILE A 17 0.84 38.19 46.92
CA ILE A 17 1.49 36.90 47.19
C ILE A 17 0.46 35.76 47.22
N GLY A 18 -0.68 35.97 47.90
CA GLY A 18 -1.77 35.00 47.93
C GLY A 18 -2.35 34.73 46.54
N LEU A 19 -2.51 35.77 45.72
CA LEU A 19 -3.00 35.64 44.35
C LEU A 19 -2.02 34.90 43.45
N SER A 20 -0.72 35.21 43.56
CA SER A 20 0.34 34.50 42.82
C SER A 20 0.45 33.04 43.24
N LEU A 21 0.26 32.73 44.53
CA LEU A 21 0.29 31.36 45.02
C LEU A 21 -0.94 30.57 44.56
N ALA A 22 -2.12 31.18 44.59
CA ALA A 22 -3.35 30.60 44.05
C ALA A 22 -3.25 30.39 42.53
N PHE A 23 -2.65 31.33 41.81
CA PHE A 23 -2.42 31.21 40.37
C PHE A 23 -1.41 30.10 40.05
N ALA A 24 -0.32 29.98 40.81
CA ALA A 24 0.64 28.89 40.65
C ALA A 24 0.01 27.52 40.97
N LEU A 25 -0.86 27.44 41.99
CA LEU A 25 -1.62 26.23 42.32
C LEU A 25 -2.62 25.87 41.22
N LEU A 26 -3.32 26.85 40.65
CA LEU A 26 -4.20 26.63 39.50
C LEU A 26 -3.40 26.16 38.29
N LEU A 27 -2.25 26.78 37.98
CA LEU A 27 -1.38 26.31 36.90
C LEU A 27 -0.89 24.88 37.15
N GLY A 28 -0.53 24.52 38.38
CA GLY A 28 -0.14 23.14 38.72
C GLY A 28 -1.28 22.14 38.62
N LEU A 29 -2.52 22.55 38.92
CA LEU A 29 -3.72 21.70 38.79
C LEU A 29 -4.19 21.56 37.33
N PHE A 30 -3.92 22.55 36.49
CA PHE A 30 -4.24 22.53 35.06
C PHE A 30 -3.07 22.10 34.17
N TRP A 31 -1.89 21.87 34.75
CA TRP A 31 -0.75 21.23 34.09
C TRP A 31 -1.00 19.73 34.07
N ASP A 32 -1.86 19.33 33.14
CA ASP A 32 -2.45 18.00 33.12
C ASP A 32 -1.63 17.02 32.26
N ASP A 33 -1.20 15.92 32.87
CA ASP A 33 -0.47 14.82 32.24
C ASP A 33 -1.31 14.14 31.14
N GLU A 34 -2.64 14.21 31.28
CA GLU A 34 -3.61 13.73 30.30
C GLU A 34 -3.41 14.46 28.94
N SER A 35 -3.07 15.75 28.97
CA SER A 35 -2.86 16.53 27.74
C SER A 35 -1.62 16.06 26.95
N SER A 36 -0.56 15.61 27.64
CA SER A 36 0.62 15.01 27.02
C SER A 36 0.32 13.62 26.45
N GLU A 37 -0.46 12.81 27.16
CA GLU A 37 -0.86 11.47 26.72
C GLU A 37 -1.71 11.53 25.44
N TYR A 38 -2.74 12.38 25.40
CA TYR A 38 -3.54 12.57 24.19
C TYR A 38 -2.70 13.10 23.01
N ALA A 39 -1.73 13.98 23.28
CA ALA A 39 -0.83 14.47 22.25
C ALA A 39 0.07 13.35 21.69
N GLU A 40 0.56 12.45 22.54
CA GLU A 40 1.34 11.28 22.11
C GLU A 40 0.49 10.31 21.29
N ILE A 41 -0.72 9.96 21.74
CA ILE A 41 -1.64 9.08 21.01
C ILE A 41 -1.95 9.67 19.63
N SER A 42 -2.32 10.96 19.58
CA SER A 42 -2.59 11.65 18.31
C SER A 42 -1.37 11.67 17.40
N HIS A 43 -0.17 11.85 17.95
CA HIS A 43 1.07 11.80 17.17
C HIS A 43 1.29 10.41 16.58
N ASN A 44 1.17 9.35 17.39
CA ASN A 44 1.35 7.97 16.94
C ASN A 44 0.29 7.59 15.88
N MET A 45 -0.96 8.03 16.02
CA MET A 45 -1.99 7.83 15.00
C MET A 45 -1.66 8.49 13.68
N LEU A 46 -1.11 9.71 13.72
CA LEU A 46 -0.67 10.39 12.51
C LEU A 46 0.47 9.63 11.83
N GLN A 47 1.43 9.10 12.60
CA GLN A 47 2.52 8.30 12.03
C GLN A 47 2.01 6.98 11.45
N LEU A 48 1.09 6.30 12.14
CA LEU A 48 0.45 5.09 11.65
C LEU A 48 -0.27 5.33 10.31
N LYS A 49 -1.06 6.40 10.21
CA LYS A 49 -1.74 6.80 8.97
C LYS A 49 -0.75 7.09 7.83
N LYS A 50 0.39 7.71 8.12
CA LYS A 50 1.46 7.95 7.12
C LYS A 50 2.08 6.65 6.62
N LEU A 51 2.28 5.68 7.51
CA LEU A 51 2.83 4.37 7.15
C LEU A 51 1.83 3.57 6.31
N ASP A 52 0.55 3.57 6.66
CA ASP A 52 -0.52 2.93 5.89
C ASP A 52 -0.61 3.53 4.47
N ALA A 53 -0.69 4.86 4.36
CA ALA A 53 -0.68 5.53 3.05
C ALA A 53 0.60 5.25 2.22
N ARG A 54 1.75 5.06 2.88
CA ARG A 54 2.98 4.64 2.22
C ARG A 54 2.89 3.21 1.70
N LEU A 55 2.30 2.31 2.48
CA LEU A 55 2.07 0.91 2.11
C LEU A 55 1.15 0.83 0.88
N ASP A 56 0.05 1.58 0.87
CA ASP A 56 -0.88 1.65 -0.26
C ASP A 56 -0.18 2.14 -1.54
N ARG A 57 0.60 3.22 -1.42
CA ARG A 57 1.39 3.74 -2.54
C ARG A 57 2.38 2.72 -3.07
N ASP A 58 3.12 2.05 -2.18
CA ASP A 58 4.12 1.07 -2.59
C ASP A 58 3.45 -0.16 -3.22
N MET A 59 2.29 -0.61 -2.71
CA MET A 59 1.45 -1.63 -3.35
C MET A 59 1.10 -1.25 -4.80
N LEU A 60 0.61 -0.02 -5.04
CA LEU A 60 0.28 0.45 -6.39
C LEU A 60 1.50 0.44 -7.31
N ARG A 61 2.67 0.86 -6.81
CA ARG A 61 3.93 0.82 -7.56
C ARG A 61 4.34 -0.60 -7.93
N ILE A 62 4.12 -1.58 -7.04
CA ILE A 62 4.39 -2.99 -7.31
C ILE A 62 3.44 -3.52 -8.37
N ALA A 63 2.13 -3.28 -8.22
CA ALA A 63 1.11 -3.72 -9.15
C ALA A 63 1.29 -3.13 -10.56
N SER A 64 1.88 -1.94 -10.68
CA SER A 64 2.22 -1.28 -11.94
C SER A 64 3.66 -1.53 -12.41
N PHE A 65 4.39 -2.48 -11.81
CA PHE A 65 5.77 -2.84 -12.14
C PHE A 65 6.80 -1.69 -12.04
N LEU A 66 6.47 -0.61 -11.31
CA LEU A 66 7.31 0.57 -11.11
C LEU A 66 8.27 0.45 -9.90
N MET A 67 8.10 -0.60 -9.09
CA MET A 67 8.98 -0.84 -7.94
C MET A 67 10.08 -1.82 -8.32
N VAL A 68 11.30 -1.31 -8.45
CA VAL A 68 12.49 -2.11 -8.80
C VAL A 68 13.15 -2.72 -7.57
N GLN A 69 13.08 -2.05 -6.42
CA GLN A 69 13.70 -2.47 -5.16
C GLN A 69 12.65 -2.51 -4.04
N TYR A 70 12.68 -3.57 -3.23
CA TYR A 70 11.72 -3.78 -2.14
C TYR A 70 12.18 -3.22 -0.78
N ASP A 71 13.41 -2.73 -0.65
CA ASP A 71 13.94 -2.23 0.64
C ASP A 71 13.04 -1.17 1.30
N PRO A 72 12.51 -0.16 0.58
CA PRO A 72 11.59 0.81 1.19
C PRO A 72 10.31 0.19 1.73
N LEU A 73 9.83 -0.88 1.10
CA LEU A 73 8.65 -1.60 1.54
C LEU A 73 8.96 -2.38 2.82
N VAL A 74 10.09 -3.08 2.86
CA VAL A 74 10.54 -3.81 4.06
C VAL A 74 10.65 -2.84 5.25
N MET A 75 11.28 -1.68 5.06
CA MET A 75 11.34 -0.63 6.08
C MET A 75 9.94 -0.21 6.54
N THR A 76 9.00 0.00 5.62
CA THR A 76 7.62 0.40 5.94
C THR A 76 6.92 -0.68 6.77
N THR A 77 7.04 -1.96 6.40
CA THR A 77 6.43 -3.07 7.14
C THR A 77 7.04 -3.28 8.53
N ASN A 78 8.36 -3.05 8.68
CA ASN A 78 9.01 -3.09 9.98
C ASN A 78 8.55 -1.94 10.88
N ASN A 79 8.49 -0.72 10.34
CA ASN A 79 7.98 0.44 11.05
C ASN A 79 6.52 0.27 11.49
N LEU A 80 5.68 -0.38 10.67
CA LEU A 80 4.29 -0.73 11.06
C LEU A 80 4.26 -1.69 12.24
N ARG A 81 5.14 -2.71 12.25
CA ARG A 81 5.25 -3.67 13.35
C ARG A 81 5.71 -3.00 14.65
N GLU A 82 6.71 -2.13 14.57
CA GLU A 82 7.17 -1.34 15.71
C GLU A 82 6.07 -0.42 16.24
N MET A 83 5.32 0.23 15.32
CA MET A 83 4.20 1.09 15.66
C MET A 83 3.06 0.32 16.34
N LYS A 84 2.77 -0.91 15.90
CA LYS A 84 1.81 -1.82 16.55
C LYS A 84 2.17 -2.03 18.01
N THR A 85 3.40 -2.49 18.27
CA THR A 85 3.88 -2.70 19.64
C THR A 85 3.81 -1.44 20.49
N LYS A 86 4.19 -0.27 19.94
CA LYS A 86 4.15 1.00 20.67
C LYS A 86 2.71 1.39 21.04
N ILE A 87 1.79 1.26 20.09
CA ILE A 87 0.39 1.64 20.24
C ILE A 87 -0.34 0.68 21.18
N ASP A 88 -0.09 -0.63 21.09
CA ASP A 88 -0.70 -1.64 21.97
C ASP A 88 -0.40 -1.35 23.45
N LEU A 89 0.85 -0.98 23.78
CA LEU A 89 1.24 -0.60 25.15
C LEU A 89 0.50 0.65 25.68
N LEU A 90 0.16 1.59 24.80
CA LEU A 90 -0.58 2.80 25.16
C LEU A 90 -2.08 2.47 25.35
N ILE A 91 -2.66 1.68 24.46
CA ILE A 91 -4.09 1.35 24.49
C ILE A 91 -4.45 0.40 25.63
N ASP A 92 -3.51 -0.40 26.12
CA ASP A 92 -3.75 -1.32 27.23
C ASP A 92 -4.29 -0.63 28.50
N GLN A 93 -4.04 0.68 28.65
CA GLN A 93 -4.48 1.50 29.77
C GLN A 93 -5.86 2.16 29.55
N HIS A 94 -6.40 2.11 28.34
CA HIS A 94 -7.68 2.73 27.97
C HIS A 94 -8.86 1.75 28.02
N ASP A 95 -10.06 2.27 27.71
CA ASP A 95 -11.30 1.51 27.73
C ASP A 95 -11.35 0.38 26.69
N GLN A 96 -12.31 -0.53 26.89
CA GLN A 96 -12.48 -1.68 26.01
C GLN A 96 -12.87 -1.27 24.58
N GLN A 97 -13.58 -0.16 24.42
CA GLN A 97 -14.00 0.31 23.11
C GLN A 97 -12.80 0.71 22.24
N LEU A 98 -11.82 1.41 22.80
CA LEU A 98 -10.60 1.77 22.08
C LEU A 98 -9.80 0.52 21.72
N LYS A 99 -9.67 -0.43 22.65
CA LYS A 99 -9.02 -1.73 22.42
C LYS A 99 -9.63 -2.47 21.23
N ASP A 100 -10.96 -2.56 21.18
CA ASP A 100 -11.69 -3.25 20.11
C ASP A 100 -11.49 -2.58 18.75
N LEU A 101 -11.49 -1.24 18.70
CA LEU A 101 -11.24 -0.47 17.47
C LEU A 101 -9.83 -0.71 16.92
N PHE A 102 -8.82 -0.71 17.78
CA PHE A 102 -7.44 -0.97 17.36
C PHE A 102 -7.20 -2.43 16.98
N SER A 103 -7.83 -3.36 17.69
CA SER A 103 -7.80 -4.77 17.32
C SER A 103 -8.36 -4.97 15.90
N THR A 104 -9.51 -4.34 15.60
CA THR A 104 -10.12 -4.36 14.27
C THR A 104 -9.21 -3.75 13.21
N TYR A 105 -8.61 -2.58 13.50
CA TYR A 105 -7.66 -1.94 12.60
C TYR A 105 -6.47 -2.86 12.28
N TRP A 106 -5.86 -3.46 13.29
CA TRP A 106 -4.70 -4.33 13.10
C TRP A 106 -5.04 -5.64 12.41
N GLN A 107 -6.25 -6.17 12.60
CA GLN A 107 -6.74 -7.30 11.81
C GLN A 107 -6.78 -6.94 10.31
N GLY A 108 -7.34 -5.77 9.96
CA GLY A 108 -7.34 -5.28 8.58
C GLY A 108 -5.93 -5.07 8.03
N MET A 109 -5.04 -4.49 8.83
CA MET A 109 -3.64 -4.30 8.43
C MET A 109 -2.91 -5.64 8.20
N ASP A 110 -3.12 -6.64 9.04
CA ASP A 110 -2.53 -7.98 8.88
C ASP A 110 -3.04 -8.63 7.58
N GLU A 111 -4.34 -8.47 7.25
CA GLU A 111 -4.90 -8.90 5.97
C GLU A 111 -4.28 -8.15 4.77
N LYS A 112 -4.10 -6.82 4.87
CA LYS A 112 -3.39 -6.02 3.85
C LYS A 112 -1.98 -6.55 3.61
N LEU A 113 -1.22 -6.84 4.66
CA LEU A 113 0.16 -7.36 4.55
C LEU A 113 0.21 -8.74 3.87
N ILE A 114 -0.74 -9.63 4.16
CA ILE A 114 -0.84 -10.93 3.48
C ILE A 114 -1.14 -10.75 1.99
N LEU A 115 -2.06 -9.84 1.65
CA LEU A 115 -2.39 -9.55 0.24
C LEU A 115 -1.21 -8.91 -0.49
N LEU A 116 -0.47 -8.02 0.17
CA LEU A 116 0.71 -7.39 -0.39
C LEU A 116 1.76 -8.43 -0.82
N GLU A 117 2.02 -9.46 -0.01
CA GLU A 117 2.95 -10.54 -0.40
C GLU A 117 2.45 -11.33 -1.62
N LYS A 118 1.13 -11.60 -1.70
CA LYS A 118 0.53 -12.22 -2.89
C LYS A 118 0.64 -11.32 -4.13
N ILE A 119 0.45 -10.01 -3.96
CA ILE A 119 0.61 -9.00 -5.01
C ILE A 119 2.06 -8.98 -5.50
N LYS A 120 3.05 -8.95 -4.60
CA LYS A 120 4.49 -9.00 -4.97
C LYS A 120 4.81 -10.23 -5.81
N PHE A 121 4.39 -11.39 -5.35
CA PHE A 121 4.62 -12.64 -6.06
C PHE A 121 3.97 -12.63 -7.45
N GLN A 122 2.69 -12.27 -7.52
CA GLN A 122 1.95 -12.25 -8.78
C GLN A 122 2.52 -11.21 -9.74
N ALA A 123 2.90 -10.03 -9.25
CA ALA A 123 3.51 -8.98 -10.06
C ALA A 123 4.88 -9.40 -10.61
N ALA A 124 5.70 -10.07 -9.80
CA ALA A 124 6.99 -10.59 -10.26
C ALA A 124 6.84 -11.64 -11.36
N LEU A 125 5.89 -12.57 -11.22
CA LEU A 125 5.61 -13.58 -12.24
C LEU A 125 5.22 -12.94 -13.58
N VAL A 126 4.22 -12.06 -13.56
CA VAL A 126 3.69 -11.43 -14.77
C VAL A 126 4.73 -10.50 -15.40
N ARG A 127 5.44 -9.71 -14.60
CA ARG A 127 6.50 -8.84 -15.11
C ARG A 127 7.57 -9.63 -15.86
N ASN A 128 7.99 -10.77 -15.31
CA ASN A 128 8.99 -11.61 -15.96
C ASN A 128 8.45 -12.24 -17.25
N GLY A 129 7.21 -12.73 -17.26
CA GLY A 129 6.57 -13.27 -18.46
C GLY A 129 6.48 -12.23 -19.58
N ILE A 130 5.96 -11.05 -19.25
CA ILE A 130 5.82 -9.93 -20.19
C ILE A 130 7.19 -9.48 -20.74
N HIS A 131 8.24 -9.42 -19.92
CA HIS A 131 9.59 -9.09 -20.41
C HIS A 131 10.17 -10.15 -21.35
N TYR A 132 9.75 -11.41 -21.21
CA TYR A 132 10.23 -12.53 -22.03
C TYR A 132 9.49 -12.64 -23.37
N LEU A 133 8.23 -12.21 -23.45
CA LEU A 133 7.40 -12.31 -24.65
C LEU A 133 8.04 -11.77 -25.94
N PRO A 134 8.63 -10.55 -25.97
CA PRO A 134 9.24 -10.04 -27.19
C PRO A 134 10.43 -10.88 -27.66
N ILE A 135 11.14 -11.53 -26.73
CA ILE A 135 12.33 -12.34 -27.05
C ILE A 135 11.90 -13.60 -27.81
N ILE A 136 10.92 -14.34 -27.30
CA ILE A 136 10.42 -15.55 -27.98
C ILE A 136 9.71 -15.17 -29.29
N ALA A 137 8.95 -14.07 -29.30
CA ALA A 137 8.26 -13.64 -30.51
C ALA A 137 9.23 -13.30 -31.65
N ASP A 138 10.42 -12.75 -31.35
CA ASP A 138 11.42 -12.41 -32.37
C ASP A 138 11.94 -13.65 -33.12
N GLU A 139 11.87 -14.85 -32.52
CA GLU A 139 12.23 -16.11 -33.18
C GLU A 139 11.28 -16.47 -34.34
N LEU A 140 10.04 -15.96 -34.33
CA LEU A 140 9.06 -16.15 -35.42
C LEU A 140 9.20 -15.13 -36.55
N LYS A 141 10.03 -14.11 -36.38
CA LYS A 141 10.12 -12.98 -37.31
C LYS A 141 10.63 -13.37 -38.70
N GLU A 142 11.60 -14.27 -38.76
CA GLU A 142 12.21 -14.72 -40.02
C GLU A 142 11.42 -15.86 -40.67
N SER A 143 10.90 -16.79 -39.85
CA SER A 143 10.19 -17.98 -40.32
C SER A 143 8.73 -17.71 -40.69
N GLU A 144 8.03 -16.88 -39.92
CA GLU A 144 6.60 -16.61 -40.07
C GLU A 144 6.27 -15.10 -39.93
N PRO A 145 6.72 -14.23 -40.85
CA PRO A 145 6.66 -12.77 -40.66
C PRO A 145 5.26 -12.19 -40.46
N ARG A 146 4.23 -12.82 -41.06
CA ARG A 146 2.83 -12.37 -40.89
C ARG A 146 2.30 -12.69 -39.50
N LEU A 147 2.60 -13.89 -39.02
CA LEU A 147 2.22 -14.34 -37.69
C LEU A 147 2.92 -13.54 -36.60
N TYR A 148 4.19 -13.17 -36.82
CA TYR A 148 4.92 -12.28 -35.96
C TYR A 148 4.19 -10.94 -35.74
N GLU A 149 3.68 -10.32 -36.81
CA GLU A 149 2.91 -9.07 -36.69
C GLU A 149 1.62 -9.26 -35.89
N ASP A 150 0.88 -10.36 -36.10
CA ASP A 150 -0.32 -10.68 -35.33
C ASP A 150 0.00 -10.88 -33.83
N ILE A 151 1.13 -11.53 -33.52
CA ILE A 151 1.63 -11.70 -32.15
C ILE A 151 2.01 -10.36 -31.53
N LEU A 152 2.68 -9.47 -32.27
CA LEU A 152 3.01 -8.13 -31.78
C LEU A 152 1.76 -7.32 -31.44
N VAL A 153 0.71 -7.42 -32.25
CA VAL A 153 -0.60 -6.82 -31.95
C VAL A 153 -1.13 -7.37 -30.63
N LEU A 154 -1.12 -8.70 -30.45
CA LEU A 154 -1.61 -9.33 -29.23
C LEU A 154 -0.80 -8.92 -27.98
N ILE A 155 0.53 -8.85 -28.10
CA ILE A 155 1.42 -8.36 -27.03
C ILE A 155 1.08 -6.90 -26.67
N ASN A 156 0.85 -6.04 -27.66
CA ASN A 156 0.45 -4.65 -27.41
C ASN A 156 -0.92 -4.52 -26.75
N GLN A 157 -1.87 -5.39 -27.11
CA GLN A 157 -3.17 -5.44 -26.42
C GLN A 157 -3.01 -5.91 -24.97
N LEU A 158 -2.13 -6.88 -24.71
CA LEU A 158 -1.79 -7.33 -23.34
C LEU A 158 -1.18 -6.19 -22.51
N TYR A 159 -0.23 -5.43 -23.07
CA TYR A 159 0.33 -4.24 -22.42
C TYR A 159 -0.73 -3.19 -22.12
N THR A 160 -1.62 -2.95 -23.08
CA THR A 160 -2.72 -2.01 -22.91
C THR A 160 -3.66 -2.46 -21.79
N TYR A 161 -4.00 -3.75 -21.75
CA TYR A 161 -4.79 -4.33 -20.66
C TYR A 161 -4.09 -4.19 -19.31
N HIS A 162 -2.77 -4.38 -19.24
CA HIS A 162 -2.02 -4.14 -18.00
C HIS A 162 -2.18 -2.70 -17.49
N LEU A 163 -2.16 -1.70 -18.38
CA LEU A 163 -2.24 -0.29 -18.00
C LEU A 163 -3.65 0.15 -17.58
N PHE A 164 -4.70 -0.36 -18.22
CA PHE A 164 -6.07 0.13 -18.03
C PHE A 164 -7.00 -0.86 -17.32
N SER A 165 -6.69 -2.16 -17.34
CA SER A 165 -7.43 -3.25 -16.68
C SER A 165 -8.94 -3.27 -16.97
N ALA A 166 -9.35 -2.97 -18.21
CA ALA A 166 -10.77 -3.00 -18.59
C ALA A 166 -11.24 -4.41 -19.00
N ASP A 167 -12.42 -4.82 -18.52
CA ASP A 167 -13.00 -6.14 -18.81
C ASP A 167 -13.21 -6.38 -20.32
N SER A 168 -13.54 -5.32 -21.07
CA SER A 168 -13.66 -5.37 -22.52
C SER A 168 -12.33 -5.72 -23.20
N GLN A 169 -11.21 -5.16 -22.69
CA GLN A 169 -9.87 -5.45 -23.19
C GLN A 169 -9.45 -6.89 -22.87
N PHE A 170 -9.76 -7.38 -21.66
CA PHE A 170 -9.51 -8.79 -21.33
C PHE A 170 -10.21 -9.73 -22.32
N THR A 171 -11.48 -9.45 -22.60
CA THR A 171 -12.30 -10.26 -23.53
C THR A 171 -11.75 -10.19 -24.96
N GLU A 172 -11.30 -9.01 -25.39
CA GLU A 172 -10.70 -8.81 -26.71
C GLU A 172 -9.36 -9.56 -26.87
N VAL A 173 -8.43 -9.41 -25.91
CA VAL A 173 -7.15 -10.13 -25.89
C VAL A 173 -7.41 -11.64 -25.92
N LYS A 174 -8.34 -12.12 -25.07
CA LYS A 174 -8.68 -13.54 -25.01
C LYS A 174 -9.24 -14.06 -26.33
N ARG A 175 -10.13 -13.30 -26.99
CA ARG A 175 -10.67 -13.69 -28.30
C ARG A 175 -9.55 -13.82 -29.35
N ASN A 176 -8.70 -12.80 -29.48
CA ASN A 176 -7.59 -12.80 -30.44
C ASN A 176 -6.59 -13.94 -30.17
N LEU A 177 -6.31 -14.21 -28.89
CA LEU A 177 -5.49 -15.35 -28.46
C LEU A 177 -6.09 -16.68 -28.92
N GLU A 178 -7.38 -16.90 -28.71
CA GLU A 178 -8.05 -18.14 -29.13
C GLU A 178 -8.15 -18.30 -30.66
N GLU A 179 -8.24 -17.18 -31.40
CA GLU A 179 -8.15 -17.20 -32.87
C GLU A 179 -6.75 -17.64 -33.34
N LEU A 180 -5.69 -17.13 -32.71
CA LEU A 180 -4.31 -17.51 -33.03
C LEU A 180 -3.98 -18.97 -32.64
N LYS A 181 -4.53 -19.47 -31.52
CA LYS A 181 -4.38 -20.89 -31.12
C LYS A 181 -4.97 -21.87 -32.13
N GLN A 182 -5.91 -21.43 -32.97
CA GLN A 182 -6.51 -22.27 -34.01
C GLN A 182 -5.65 -22.37 -35.28
N GLN A 183 -4.65 -21.49 -35.43
CA GLN A 183 -3.75 -21.55 -36.57
C GLN A 183 -2.89 -22.82 -36.51
N LYS A 184 -2.69 -23.42 -37.67
CA LYS A 184 -1.82 -24.58 -37.87
C LYS A 184 -0.77 -24.23 -38.89
N LEU A 185 0.48 -24.31 -38.47
CA LEU A 185 1.65 -24.08 -39.30
C LEU A 185 2.14 -25.41 -39.87
N GLU A 186 2.65 -25.36 -41.09
CA GLU A 186 3.18 -26.55 -41.76
C GLU A 186 4.53 -26.98 -41.17
N VAL A 187 5.29 -26.01 -40.64
CA VAL A 187 6.59 -26.23 -40.02
C VAL A 187 6.41 -26.52 -38.53
N ALA A 188 6.80 -27.73 -38.09
CA ALA A 188 6.63 -28.17 -36.71
C ALA A 188 7.40 -27.29 -35.70
N GLU A 189 8.56 -26.78 -36.08
CA GLU A 189 9.35 -25.85 -35.26
C GLU A 189 8.60 -24.53 -35.05
N SER A 190 8.12 -23.90 -36.12
CA SER A 190 7.29 -22.69 -36.04
C SER A 190 6.02 -22.92 -35.22
N GLN A 191 5.37 -24.09 -35.36
CA GLN A 191 4.20 -24.44 -34.55
C GLN A 191 4.54 -24.50 -33.06
N SER A 192 5.66 -25.13 -32.70
CA SER A 192 6.11 -25.20 -31.31
C SER A 192 6.40 -23.82 -30.74
N LEU A 193 7.03 -22.94 -31.51
CA LEU A 193 7.30 -21.55 -31.11
C LEU A 193 6.00 -20.77 -30.92
N LEU A 194 5.05 -20.90 -31.85
CA LEU A 194 3.72 -20.29 -31.73
C LEU A 194 3.02 -20.77 -30.45
N ASP A 195 2.96 -22.08 -30.21
CA ASP A 195 2.31 -22.66 -29.03
C ASP A 195 2.96 -22.14 -27.74
N GLN A 196 4.29 -22.00 -27.71
CA GLN A 196 5.03 -21.46 -26.57
C GLN A 196 4.70 -19.99 -26.32
N VAL A 197 4.73 -19.14 -27.37
CA VAL A 197 4.39 -17.71 -27.24
C VAL A 197 2.96 -17.55 -26.74
N LEU A 198 2.00 -18.26 -27.36
CA LEU A 198 0.59 -18.16 -26.97
C LEU A 198 0.35 -18.68 -25.55
N PHE A 199 1.05 -19.71 -25.11
CA PHE A 199 1.02 -20.18 -23.72
C PHE A 199 1.47 -19.09 -22.74
N HIS A 200 2.57 -18.39 -23.03
CA HIS A 200 3.05 -17.31 -22.18
C HIS A 200 2.08 -16.12 -22.16
N ILE A 201 1.52 -15.71 -23.31
CA ILE A 201 0.51 -14.65 -23.36
C ILE A 201 -0.72 -15.01 -22.54
N ASP A 202 -1.20 -16.25 -22.65
CA ASP A 202 -2.36 -16.73 -21.88
C ASP A 202 -2.10 -16.71 -20.37
N SER A 203 -0.92 -17.20 -19.97
CA SER A 203 -0.46 -17.18 -18.58
C SER A 203 -0.39 -15.76 -18.04
N ASP A 204 0.18 -14.83 -18.79
CA ASP A 204 0.31 -13.42 -18.39
C ASP A 204 -1.04 -12.72 -18.33
N LEU A 205 -1.95 -12.98 -19.26
CA LEU A 205 -3.31 -12.44 -19.27
C LEU A 205 -4.08 -12.83 -17.99
N HIS A 206 -4.07 -14.12 -17.64
CA HIS A 206 -4.69 -14.61 -16.41
C HIS A 206 -3.96 -14.08 -15.17
N GLY A 207 -2.63 -13.98 -15.23
CA GLY A 207 -1.83 -13.41 -14.16
C GLY A 207 -2.16 -11.94 -13.88
N LEU A 208 -2.38 -11.14 -14.93
CA LEU A 208 -2.82 -9.74 -14.83
C LEU A 208 -4.22 -9.63 -14.23
N ALA A 209 -5.18 -10.45 -14.67
CA ALA A 209 -6.53 -10.46 -14.10
C ALA A 209 -6.52 -10.81 -12.60
N LYS A 210 -5.70 -11.80 -12.21
CA LYS A 210 -5.50 -12.16 -10.80
C LYS A 210 -4.84 -11.03 -10.00
N LEU A 211 -3.86 -10.34 -10.58
CA LEU A 211 -3.22 -9.18 -9.96
C LEU A 211 -4.24 -8.04 -9.73
N ASP A 212 -5.13 -7.78 -10.69
CA ASP A 212 -6.19 -6.77 -10.54
C ASP A 212 -7.17 -7.14 -9.42
N LEU A 213 -7.58 -8.41 -9.33
CA LEU A 213 -8.42 -8.90 -8.23
C LEU A 213 -7.76 -8.70 -6.87
N LEU A 214 -6.47 -9.05 -6.74
CA LEU A 214 -5.71 -8.89 -5.50
C LEU A 214 -5.61 -7.41 -5.11
N LYS A 215 -5.34 -6.52 -6.08
CA LYS A 215 -5.29 -5.07 -5.89
C LYS A 215 -6.64 -4.54 -5.39
N ARG A 216 -7.75 -4.92 -6.03
CA ARG A 216 -9.10 -4.50 -5.60
C ARG A 216 -9.42 -4.98 -4.19
N ARG A 217 -9.09 -6.23 -3.86
CA ARG A 217 -9.29 -6.77 -2.51
C ARG A 217 -8.47 -6.02 -1.48
N TYR A 218 -7.22 -5.68 -1.79
CA TYR A 218 -6.35 -4.92 -0.90
C TYR A 218 -6.92 -3.52 -0.60
N LEU A 219 -7.41 -2.83 -1.62
CA LEU A 219 -7.97 -1.47 -1.49
C LEU A 219 -9.36 -1.43 -0.83
N ALA A 220 -10.02 -2.59 -0.68
CA ALA A 220 -11.32 -2.70 -0.04
C ALA A 220 -11.24 -2.94 1.48
N ILE A 221 -10.04 -3.16 2.01
CA ILE A 221 -9.74 -3.22 3.44
C ILE A 221 -9.51 -1.80 3.95
#